data_AF-A0A1F9RG93-F1
#
_entry.id   AF-A0A1F9RG93-F1
#
_cell.length_a   1.000
_cell.length_b   1.000
_cell.length_c   1.000
_cell.angle_alpha   90.00
_cell.angle_beta   90.00
_cell.angle_gamma   90.00
#
_symmetry.space_group_name_H-M   'P 1'
#
loop_
_entity.id
_entity.type
_entity.pdbx_description
1 polymer ?
#
loop_
_entity_poly.entity_id
_entity_poly.type
_entity_poly.pdbx_seq_one_letter_code
_entity_poly.pdbx_strand_id
1 'polypeptide(L)'
;MRIKLFLAGACAALLCACGGGGLRPAKDGAAVAMQRQSFKLFKTPDPEFEAELEGILSSSYETVTRAHADGTGFFAYSLSPKGAAYPLSEIEVSCLVQEGGPRLAGKRLCAEFFGELELRIGKALAARQQE
;
A
#
# COMPACT_ATOMS: atom_id res chain seq x y z
N MET A 1 -76.54 -16.24 4.42
CA MET A 1 -75.58 -15.34 5.09
C MET A 1 -74.58 -14.85 4.06
N ARG A 2 -74.43 -13.53 3.91
CA ARG A 2 -73.48 -12.89 2.98
C ARG A 2 -72.20 -12.57 3.74
N ILE A 3 -71.08 -13.20 3.39
CA ILE A 3 -69.76 -12.90 3.97
C ILE A 3 -69.10 -11.86 3.07
N LYS A 4 -68.85 -10.67 3.63
CA LYS A 4 -68.23 -9.53 2.94
C LYS A 4 -66.71 -9.72 2.88
N LEU A 5 -66.17 -9.57 1.67
CA LEU A 5 -64.78 -9.21 1.37
C LEU A 5 -64.38 -7.94 2.14
N PHE A 6 -63.21 -7.94 2.77
CA PHE A 6 -62.42 -6.73 2.94
C PHE A 6 -60.96 -7.02 2.61
N LEU A 7 -60.51 -6.39 1.52
CA LEU A 7 -59.14 -6.17 1.12
C LEU A 7 -58.42 -5.23 2.11
N ALA A 8 -57.08 -5.33 2.08
CA ALA A 8 -56.08 -4.27 2.26
C ALA A 8 -55.16 -4.45 3.49
N GLY A 9 -53.84 -4.48 3.21
CA GLY A 9 -52.81 -4.36 4.22
C GLY A 9 -51.56 -5.20 3.94
N ALA A 10 -50.93 -5.02 2.78
CA ALA A 10 -49.65 -5.62 2.45
C ALA A 10 -48.47 -4.80 3.01
N CYS A 11 -47.41 -5.51 3.40
CA CYS A 11 -46.02 -5.08 3.49
C CYS A 11 -45.63 -3.99 4.52
N ALA A 12 -44.91 -4.38 5.56
CA ALA A 12 -43.57 -3.85 5.91
C ALA A 12 -43.17 -4.30 7.32
N ALA A 13 -42.58 -5.50 7.44
CA ALA A 13 -41.92 -5.91 8.69
C ALA A 13 -40.80 -6.91 8.41
N LEU A 14 -39.80 -6.48 7.63
CA LEU A 14 -38.52 -7.18 7.47
C LEU A 14 -37.41 -6.11 7.52
N LEU A 15 -37.26 -5.48 8.69
CA LEU A 15 -36.00 -4.83 9.02
C LEU A 15 -35.10 -5.88 9.64
N CYS A 16 -34.22 -6.42 8.80
CA CYS A 16 -33.09 -7.24 9.19
C CYS A 16 -32.32 -6.56 10.32
N ALA A 17 -32.39 -7.16 11.51
CA ALA A 17 -31.37 -7.02 12.52
C ALA A 17 -30.09 -7.71 12.01
N CYS A 18 -29.35 -7.03 11.14
CA CYS A 18 -27.92 -7.27 11.04
C CYS A 18 -27.30 -6.69 12.30
N GLY A 19 -27.23 -7.51 13.36
CA GLY A 19 -26.24 -7.35 14.41
C GLY A 19 -24.85 -7.53 13.81
N GLY A 20 -24.42 -6.54 13.03
CA GLY A 20 -23.02 -6.37 12.70
C GLY A 20 -22.34 -6.00 13.99
N GLY A 21 -21.81 -7.00 14.69
CA GLY A 21 -20.79 -6.77 15.69
C GLY A 21 -19.70 -5.95 15.01
N GLY A 22 -19.70 -4.65 15.29
CA GLY A 22 -18.76 -3.73 14.72
C GLY A 22 -17.38 -4.29 14.98
N LEU A 23 -16.67 -4.62 13.90
CA LEU A 23 -15.22 -4.66 13.91
C LEU A 23 -14.79 -3.34 14.54
N ARG A 24 -14.41 -3.40 15.83
CA ARG A 24 -13.78 -2.27 16.50
C ARG A 24 -12.62 -1.88 15.58
N PRO A 25 -12.55 -0.64 15.09
CA PRO A 25 -11.35 -0.18 14.42
C PRO A 25 -10.18 -0.51 15.34
N ALA A 26 -9.18 -1.20 14.80
CA ALA A 26 -7.92 -1.38 15.49
C ALA A 26 -7.52 -0.03 16.06
N LYS A 27 -7.13 0.01 17.33
CA LYS A 27 -6.76 1.23 18.07
C LYS A 27 -5.39 1.76 17.62
N ASP A 28 -5.05 1.46 16.37
CA ASP A 28 -3.79 1.64 15.69
C ASP A 28 -4.04 2.73 14.66
N GLY A 29 -3.40 3.89 14.82
CA GLY A 29 -3.62 5.07 13.98
C GLY A 29 -3.51 4.76 12.47
N ALA A 30 -4.19 5.55 11.65
CA ALA A 30 -4.17 5.35 10.19
C ALA A 30 -2.73 5.44 9.64
N ALA A 31 -2.40 4.65 8.62
CA ALA A 31 -1.12 4.80 7.93
C ALA A 31 -1.14 6.08 7.07
N VAL A 32 -0.21 6.98 7.30
CA VAL A 32 -0.07 8.25 6.57
C VAL A 32 1.21 8.28 5.76
N ALA A 33 1.15 8.77 4.52
CA ALA A 33 2.33 8.92 3.69
C ALA A 33 3.23 10.04 4.24
N MET A 34 4.42 9.65 4.69
CA MET A 34 5.43 10.58 5.21
C MET A 34 6.32 11.13 4.10
N GLN A 35 6.67 10.29 3.13
CA GLN A 35 7.52 10.66 2.00
C GLN A 35 7.09 9.85 0.77
N ARG A 36 7.25 10.45 -0.42
CA ARG A 36 7.03 9.78 -1.71
C ARG A 36 8.24 10.04 -2.60
N GLN A 37 8.61 9.05 -3.41
CA GLN A 37 9.60 9.23 -4.47
C GLN A 37 9.12 8.53 -5.74
N SER A 38 9.38 9.17 -6.87
CA SER A 38 9.16 8.58 -8.19
C SER A 38 10.46 8.00 -8.73
N PHE A 39 10.38 6.79 -9.27
CA PHE A 39 11.48 6.10 -9.93
C PHE A 39 11.13 5.91 -11.41
N LYS A 40 11.99 6.43 -12.27
CA LYS A 40 11.90 6.17 -13.71
C LYS A 40 12.56 4.83 -14.00
N LEU A 41 11.84 3.98 -14.72
CA LEU A 41 12.27 2.63 -15.08
C LEU A 41 12.43 2.55 -16.60
N PHE A 42 12.16 1.38 -17.19
CA PHE A 42 12.23 1.19 -18.64
C PHE A 42 10.99 1.73 -19.36
N LYS A 43 11.20 2.37 -20.50
CA LYS A 43 10.09 2.84 -21.37
C LYS A 43 9.38 1.67 -22.07
N THR A 44 10.06 0.54 -22.19
CA THR A 44 9.58 -0.69 -22.81
C THR A 44 9.38 -1.76 -21.73
N PRO A 45 8.46 -2.71 -21.93
CA PRO A 45 8.31 -3.84 -21.03
C PRO A 45 9.60 -4.64 -20.90
N ASP A 46 9.94 -4.99 -19.66
CA ASP A 46 11.07 -5.87 -19.30
C ASP A 46 10.55 -6.87 -18.25
N PRO A 47 10.06 -8.04 -18.69
CA PRO A 47 9.43 -9.02 -17.80
C PRO A 47 10.36 -9.51 -16.68
N GLU A 48 11.67 -9.55 -16.94
CA GLU A 48 12.65 -10.01 -15.95
C GLU A 48 12.83 -8.95 -14.86
N PHE A 49 12.99 -7.68 -15.25
CA PHE A 49 13.03 -6.58 -14.30
C PHE A 49 11.71 -6.45 -13.51
N GLU A 50 10.56 -6.58 -14.18
CA GLU A 50 9.24 -6.53 -13.54
C GLU A 50 9.10 -7.61 -12.45
N ALA A 51 9.57 -8.83 -12.72
CA ALA A 51 9.57 -9.92 -11.75
C ALA A 51 10.52 -9.66 -10.57
N GLU A 52 11.64 -8.98 -10.80
CA GLU A 52 12.60 -8.62 -9.75
C GLU A 52 12.17 -7.42 -8.90
N LEU A 53 11.31 -6.54 -9.43
CA LEU A 53 10.96 -5.27 -8.79
C LEU A 53 10.36 -5.46 -7.39
N GLU A 54 9.49 -6.45 -7.21
CA GLU A 54 8.93 -6.80 -5.89
C GLU A 54 10.03 -7.26 -4.92
N GLY A 55 10.99 -8.05 -5.41
CA GLY A 55 12.16 -8.49 -4.64
C GLY A 55 13.06 -7.32 -4.22
N ILE A 56 13.25 -6.34 -5.11
CA ILE A 56 14.00 -5.12 -4.81
C ILE A 56 13.33 -4.32 -3.68
N LEU A 57 12.01 -4.12 -3.76
CA LEU A 57 11.24 -3.36 -2.77
C LEU A 57 11.23 -4.06 -1.41
N SER A 58 10.86 -5.34 -1.40
CA SER A 58 10.78 -6.15 -0.17
C SER A 58 12.14 -6.26 0.51
N SER A 59 13.21 -6.55 -0.24
CA SER A 59 14.56 -6.64 0.32
C SER A 59 15.10 -5.30 0.83
N SER A 60 14.74 -4.17 0.20
CA SER A 60 15.05 -2.82 0.71
C SER A 60 14.33 -2.56 2.03
N TYR A 61 13.04 -2.87 2.10
CA TYR A 61 12.23 -2.76 3.31
C TYR A 61 12.78 -3.65 4.44
N GLU A 62 13.09 -4.91 4.16
CA GLU A 62 13.68 -5.83 5.13
C GLU A 62 15.05 -5.40 5.63
N THR A 63 15.85 -4.75 4.77
CA THR A 63 17.18 -4.25 5.16
C THR A 63 17.04 -3.17 6.22
N VAL A 64 16.15 -2.20 5.98
CA VAL A 64 15.88 -1.12 6.94
C VAL A 64 15.19 -1.65 8.18
N THR A 65 14.17 -2.49 8.05
CA THR A 65 13.45 -2.99 9.23
C THR A 65 14.32 -3.87 10.13
N ARG A 66 15.26 -4.64 9.58
CA ARG A 66 16.25 -5.37 10.38
C ARG A 66 17.23 -4.46 11.10
N ALA A 67 17.64 -3.36 10.47
CA ALA A 67 18.53 -2.37 11.10
C ALA A 67 17.86 -1.61 12.27
N HIS A 68 16.52 -1.62 12.33
CA HIS A 68 15.71 -0.89 13.31
C HIS A 68 14.69 -1.80 14.03
N ALA A 69 15.07 -3.05 14.32
CA ALA A 69 14.16 -4.12 14.79
C ALA A 69 13.25 -3.73 15.99
N ASP A 70 13.65 -2.73 16.79
CA ASP A 70 12.90 -2.27 17.97
C ASP A 70 11.83 -1.21 17.66
N GLY A 71 11.57 -0.86 16.39
CA GLY A 71 10.77 0.32 16.06
C GLY A 71 10.18 0.36 14.65
N THR A 72 9.79 -0.77 14.05
CA THR A 72 9.28 -0.78 12.67
C THR A 72 7.81 -1.14 12.54
N GLY A 73 7.13 -1.53 13.64
CA GLY A 73 5.69 -1.83 13.64
C GLY A 73 4.80 -0.65 13.21
N PHE A 74 5.35 0.56 13.13
CA PHE A 74 4.67 1.76 12.64
C PHE A 74 5.10 2.17 11.22
N PHE A 75 5.90 1.39 10.49
CA PHE A 75 6.45 1.73 9.17
C PHE A 75 6.00 0.71 8.11
N ALA A 76 5.60 1.20 6.94
CA ALA A 76 5.22 0.40 5.79
C ALA A 76 5.55 1.15 4.49
N TYR A 77 5.40 0.50 3.33
CA TYR A 77 5.49 1.17 2.03
C TYR A 77 4.31 0.79 1.14
N SER A 78 4.03 1.62 0.15
CA SER A 78 3.15 1.28 -0.97
C SER A 78 3.80 1.66 -2.29
N LEU A 79 3.43 0.94 -3.36
CA LEU A 79 3.85 1.20 -4.72
C LEU A 79 2.64 1.58 -5.56
N SER A 80 2.81 2.55 -6.46
CA SER A 80 1.79 2.97 -7.41
C SER A 80 2.43 3.18 -8.79
N PRO A 81 2.01 2.44 -9.83
CA PRO A 81 2.47 2.70 -11.20
C PRO A 81 1.98 4.09 -11.66
N LYS A 82 2.84 4.80 -12.40
CA LYS A 82 2.60 6.17 -12.92
C LYS A 82 2.82 6.29 -14.42
N GLY A 83 3.32 5.24 -15.06
CA GLY A 83 3.60 5.29 -16.49
C GLY A 83 2.35 5.50 -17.34
N ALA A 84 2.43 6.42 -18.30
CA ALA A 84 1.30 6.79 -19.16
C ALA A 84 1.02 5.75 -20.26
N ALA A 85 2.06 5.29 -20.97
CA ALA A 85 1.93 4.32 -22.05
C ALA A 85 2.15 2.88 -21.56
N TYR A 86 3.11 2.69 -20.66
CA TYR A 86 3.42 1.43 -20.02
C TYR A 86 3.46 1.66 -18.50
N PRO A 87 2.56 1.06 -17.70
CA PRO A 87 2.35 1.44 -16.29
C PRO A 87 3.62 1.41 -15.43
N LEU A 88 4.54 0.50 -15.70
CA LEU A 88 5.80 0.34 -14.97
C LEU A 88 6.98 1.10 -15.59
N SER A 89 6.73 2.01 -16.54
CA SER A 89 7.77 2.95 -16.99
C SER A 89 8.15 4.00 -15.93
N GLU A 90 7.24 4.24 -15.00
CA GLU A 90 7.49 5.06 -13.81
C GLU A 90 6.68 4.47 -12.66
N ILE A 91 7.28 4.39 -11.47
CA ILE A 91 6.59 4.01 -10.24
C ILE A 91 6.74 5.13 -9.21
N GLU A 92 5.72 5.35 -8.41
CA GLU A 92 5.77 6.12 -7.19
C GLU A 92 5.75 5.17 -6.01
N VAL A 93 6.76 5.28 -5.15
CA VAL A 93 6.83 4.54 -3.90
C VAL A 93 6.57 5.52 -2.77
N SER A 94 5.61 5.19 -1.90
CA SER A 94 5.26 5.96 -0.72
C SER A 94 5.78 5.26 0.53
N CYS A 95 6.54 5.97 1.35
CA CYS A 95 6.83 5.58 2.72
C CYS A 95 5.65 5.97 3.60
N LEU A 96 5.05 4.98 4.26
CA LEU A 96 3.90 5.12 5.13
C LEU A 96 4.34 4.94 6.59
N VAL A 97 3.84 5.81 7.47
CA VAL A 97 4.03 5.65 8.91
C VAL A 97 2.69 5.71 9.64
N GLN A 98 2.57 5.03 10.77
CA GLN A 98 1.39 5.08 11.61
C GLN A 98 1.18 6.50 12.16
N GLU A 99 -0.06 6.98 12.08
CA GLU A 99 -0.47 8.22 12.72
C GLU A 99 -0.25 8.14 14.25
N GLY A 100 0.34 9.19 14.82
CA GLY A 100 0.76 9.21 16.24
C GLY A 100 2.10 8.52 16.53
N GLY A 101 2.72 7.88 15.53
CA GLY A 101 4.06 7.29 15.64
C GLY A 101 5.19 8.35 15.78
N PRO A 102 6.40 7.91 16.14
CA PRO A 102 7.55 8.81 16.35
C PRO A 102 8.01 9.44 15.02
N ARG A 103 7.55 10.66 14.74
CA ARG A 103 7.77 11.38 13.47
C ARG A 103 9.23 11.47 13.04
N LEU A 104 10.16 11.69 13.97
CA LEU A 104 11.61 11.77 13.65
C LEU A 104 12.16 10.41 13.24
N ALA A 105 11.77 9.34 13.92
CA ALA A 105 12.14 7.98 13.55
C ALA A 105 11.53 7.59 12.20
N GLY A 106 10.25 7.93 11.98
CA GLY A 106 9.59 7.73 10.68
C GLY A 106 10.33 8.40 9.53
N LYS A 107 10.74 9.67 9.69
CA LYS A 107 11.51 10.39 8.66
C LYS A 107 12.85 9.70 8.36
N ARG A 108 13.52 9.21 9.40
CA ARG A 108 14.79 8.50 9.27
C ARG A 108 14.60 7.17 8.54
N LEU A 109 13.60 6.37 8.92
CA LEU A 109 13.26 5.11 8.25
C LEU A 109 12.93 5.34 6.77
N CYS A 110 12.11 6.35 6.45
CA CYS A 110 11.81 6.69 5.06
C CYS A 110 13.07 7.05 4.28
N ALA A 111 13.95 7.89 4.84
CA ALA A 111 15.18 8.31 4.17
C ALA A 111 16.13 7.13 3.92
N GLU A 112 16.31 6.24 4.91
CA GLU A 112 17.14 5.05 4.76
C GLU A 112 16.54 4.05 3.77
N PHE A 113 15.21 3.88 3.77
CA PHE A 113 14.50 3.02 2.81
C PHE A 113 14.67 3.51 1.38
N PHE A 114 14.48 4.81 1.14
CA PHE A 114 14.67 5.37 -0.19
C PHE A 114 16.13 5.34 -0.63
N GLY A 115 17.09 5.52 0.29
CA GLY A 115 18.51 5.35 -0.03
C GLY A 115 18.85 3.94 -0.50
N GLU A 116 18.39 2.91 0.22
CA GLU A 116 18.55 1.50 -0.19
C GLU A 116 17.86 1.21 -1.54
N LEU A 117 16.65 1.74 -1.73
CA LEU A 117 15.86 1.52 -2.93
C LEU A 117 16.48 2.17 -4.17
N GLU A 118 16.95 3.41 -4.07
CA GLU A 118 17.67 4.12 -5.13
C GLU A 118 18.91 3.34 -5.58
N LEU A 119 19.70 2.80 -4.63
CA LEU A 119 20.88 2.01 -4.94
C LEU A 119 20.53 0.71 -5.69
N ARG A 120 19.51 -0.02 -5.23
CA ARG A 120 19.13 -1.32 -5.83
C ARG A 120 18.45 -1.17 -7.18
N ILE A 121 17.54 -0.21 -7.32
CA ILE A 121 16.93 0.11 -8.62
C ILE A 121 18.00 0.59 -9.58
N GLY A 122 18.88 1.52 -9.16
CA GLY A 122 19.96 2.01 -10.00
C GLY A 122 20.89 0.89 -10.51
N LYS A 123 21.27 -0.04 -9.62
CA LYS A 123 22.05 -1.22 -9.99
C LYS A 123 21.31 -2.13 -10.96
N ALA A 124 20.03 -2.40 -10.70
CA ALA A 124 19.21 -3.24 -11.56
C ALA A 124 19.09 -2.63 -12.96
N LEU A 125 18.78 -1.34 -13.07
CA LEU A 125 18.68 -0.63 -14.34
C LEU A 125 20.01 -0.61 -15.11
N ALA A 126 21.13 -0.35 -14.42
CA ALA A 126 22.45 -0.30 -15.05
C ALA A 126 22.88 -1.65 -15.64
N ALA A 127 22.50 -2.77 -15.01
CA ALA A 127 22.84 -4.11 -15.50
C ALA A 127 22.24 -4.40 -16.89
N ARG A 128 21.02 -3.93 -17.17
CA ARG A 128 20.33 -4.16 -18.45
C ARG A 128 20.75 -3.19 -19.56
N GLN A 129 21.39 -2.06 -19.21
CA GLN A 129 21.89 -1.12 -20.21
C GLN A 129 23.22 -1.58 -20.85
N GLN A 130 23.80 -2.67 -20.35
CA GLN A 130 25.07 -3.24 -20.82
C GLN A 130 24.87 -4.51 -21.67
N GLU A 131 23.61 -4.95 -21.83
CA GLU A 131 23.20 -6.08 -22.67
C GLU A 131 22.74 -5.60 -24.05
#